data_AF-A0A5C4Q7Q6-F1
#
_entry.id   AF-A0A5C4Q7Q6-F1
#
_cell.length_a   1.000
_cell.length_b   1.000
_cell.length_c   1.000
_cell.angle_alpha   90.00
_cell.angle_beta   90.00
_cell.angle_gamma   90.00
#
_symmetry.space_group_name_H-M   'P 1'
#
loop_
_entity.id
_entity.type
_entity.pdbx_description
1 polymer ?
#
loop_
_entity_poly.entity_id
_entity_poly.type
_entity_poly.pdbx_seq_one_letter_code
_entity_poly.pdbx_strand_id
1 'polypeptide(L)'
;MPETGLRRELVKNRWLLSLAVVVTVGAAAWAWQLAATGFSPSPRLADRGVIAVALDANQTGVTAPVQVHVAYNPGTGKAGTTSLSLVLQHEIGAAPEAAPPTAAIVLICGDLATGIDMINRFNQPVKWKPVQPKSENSDYWSMLGGSMSRCVYTRVSLDSGDVGLRQEILSGISGITCKRASGPRLLYVLPGLTTLPHASAGEIAFRPLPPGSKAIIDLDNQPGDFSAQTASPQLPDSGVLRWTKELPGSAGPLSYRLSGELLDTAAIQQRNLFMAGALAGVAGGGIMLVLEAAVQLLLNRSRKRAAKPQAMAPLPHSQDRTEAPALITPPAAAPPPQRRDRSMSVAVAAAVGATAVLILLRRRRNRLWF
;
A
#
# COMPACT_ATOMS: atom_id res chain seq x y z
N MET A 1 -63.96 26.77 0.26
CA MET A 1 -62.71 26.70 1.04
C MET A 1 -61.77 25.66 0.42
N PRO A 2 -60.62 26.04 -0.17
CA PRO A 2 -59.64 25.09 -0.71
C PRO A 2 -58.23 25.12 -0.03
N GLU A 3 -58.02 25.96 0.99
CA GLU A 3 -56.66 26.26 1.50
C GLU A 3 -55.97 25.12 2.26
N THR A 4 -56.72 24.15 2.79
CA THR A 4 -56.21 23.06 3.64
C THR A 4 -55.37 22.04 2.86
N GLY A 5 -55.70 21.78 1.59
CA GLY A 5 -54.91 20.90 0.72
C GLY A 5 -53.55 21.48 0.37
N LEU A 6 -53.52 22.77 0.01
CA LEU A 6 -52.32 23.44 -0.49
C LEU A 6 -51.25 23.64 0.61
N ARG A 7 -51.66 23.87 1.87
CA ARG A 7 -50.73 23.84 3.01
C ARG A 7 -50.16 22.44 3.27
N ARG A 8 -50.96 21.37 3.12
CA ARG A 8 -50.50 19.98 3.36
C ARG A 8 -49.43 19.55 2.37
N GLU A 9 -49.61 19.83 1.07
CA GLU A 9 -48.58 19.53 0.06
C GLU A 9 -47.29 20.33 0.27
N LEU A 10 -47.40 21.63 0.61
CA LEU A 10 -46.24 22.48 0.82
C LEU A 10 -45.37 22.04 2.00
N VAL A 11 -46.01 21.54 3.07
CA VAL A 11 -45.30 20.94 4.23
C VAL A 11 -44.68 19.60 3.87
N LYS A 12 -45.40 18.74 3.14
CA LYS A 12 -44.90 17.42 2.68
C LYS A 12 -43.68 17.57 1.77
N ASN A 13 -43.70 18.51 0.82
CA ASN A 13 -42.56 18.80 -0.06
C ASN A 13 -41.37 19.39 0.71
N ARG A 14 -41.59 20.24 1.71
CA ARG A 14 -40.50 20.72 2.58
C ARG A 14 -39.83 19.59 3.36
N TRP A 15 -40.62 18.67 3.93
CA TRP A 15 -40.08 17.54 4.70
C TRP A 15 -39.27 16.58 3.83
N LEU A 16 -39.74 16.28 2.61
CA LEU A 16 -39.02 15.49 1.62
C LEU A 16 -37.70 16.16 1.18
N LEU A 17 -37.71 17.48 0.97
CA LEU A 17 -36.49 18.27 0.68
C LEU A 17 -35.47 18.21 1.83
N SER A 18 -35.90 18.44 3.07
CA SER A 18 -35.02 18.36 4.23
C SER A 18 -34.43 16.96 4.42
N LEU A 19 -35.23 15.91 4.23
CA LEU A 19 -34.76 14.53 4.27
C LEU A 19 -33.75 14.24 3.14
N ALA A 20 -34.02 14.69 1.91
CA ALA A 20 -33.10 14.54 0.79
C ALA A 20 -31.74 15.21 1.05
N VAL A 21 -31.73 16.43 1.61
CA VAL A 21 -30.49 17.12 2.00
C VAL A 21 -29.71 16.35 3.07
N VAL A 22 -30.38 15.90 4.15
CA VAL A 22 -29.72 15.13 5.23
C VAL A 22 -29.15 13.81 4.71
N VAL A 23 -29.90 13.08 3.88
CA VAL A 23 -29.44 11.83 3.25
C VAL A 23 -28.27 12.10 2.30
N THR A 24 -28.30 13.18 1.53
CA THR A 24 -27.22 13.58 0.61
C THR A 24 -25.92 13.88 1.37
N VAL A 25 -25.98 14.74 2.40
CA VAL A 25 -24.82 15.13 3.19
C VAL A 25 -24.24 13.94 3.96
N GLY A 26 -25.11 13.11 4.56
CA GLY A 26 -24.70 11.87 5.21
C GLY A 26 -24.02 10.90 4.24
N ALA A 27 -24.64 10.62 3.10
CA ALA A 27 -24.09 9.72 2.11
C ALA A 27 -22.74 10.23 1.55
N ALA A 28 -22.61 11.53 1.28
CA ALA A 28 -21.35 12.13 0.83
C ALA A 28 -20.23 12.03 1.88
N ALA A 29 -20.53 12.32 3.16
CA ALA A 29 -19.54 12.21 4.24
C ALA A 29 -19.07 10.77 4.46
N TRP A 30 -20.00 9.80 4.48
CA TRP A 30 -19.67 8.39 4.61
C TRP A 30 -18.94 7.83 3.37
N ALA A 31 -19.32 8.25 2.17
CA ALA A 31 -18.61 7.91 0.94
C ALA A 31 -17.16 8.40 0.99
N TRP A 32 -16.94 9.66 1.40
CA TRP A 32 -15.61 10.24 1.56
C TRP A 32 -14.78 9.46 2.58
N GLN A 33 -15.34 9.17 3.76
CA GLN A 33 -14.61 8.45 4.82
C GLN A 33 -14.20 7.03 4.41
N LEU A 34 -15.06 6.33 3.66
CA LEU A 34 -14.73 5.01 3.10
C LEU A 34 -13.68 5.13 1.97
N ALA A 35 -13.85 6.08 1.04
CA ALA A 35 -12.94 6.30 -0.07
C ALA A 35 -11.55 6.78 0.35
N ALA A 36 -11.44 7.55 1.45
CA ALA A 36 -10.17 8.00 2.00
C ALA A 36 -9.24 6.83 2.39
N THR A 37 -9.80 5.71 2.85
CA THR A 37 -9.02 4.47 3.10
C THR A 37 -8.56 3.77 1.80
N GLY A 38 -9.18 4.12 0.67
CA GLY A 38 -8.92 3.57 -0.65
C GLY A 38 -7.69 4.16 -1.36
N PHE A 39 -7.24 5.35 -1.02
CA PHE A 39 -6.13 6.03 -1.70
C PHE A 39 -4.79 5.89 -0.94
N SER A 40 -4.30 4.65 -0.86
CA SER A 40 -2.98 4.38 -0.27
C SER A 40 -1.87 4.55 -1.31
N PRO A 41 -0.85 5.42 -1.09
CA PRO A 41 0.27 5.55 -2.01
C PRO A 41 1.12 4.27 -2.02
N SER A 42 1.84 3.98 -3.11
CA SER A 42 2.74 2.82 -3.12
C SER A 42 3.80 2.93 -2.00
N PRO A 43 4.00 1.87 -1.19
CA PRO A 43 4.98 1.90 -0.11
C PRO A 43 6.38 2.14 -0.69
N ARG A 44 7.14 3.05 -0.07
CA ARG A 44 8.52 3.36 -0.44
C ARG A 44 9.44 2.98 0.70
N LEU A 45 10.54 2.32 0.36
CA LEU A 45 11.59 1.94 1.29
C LEU A 45 12.93 2.00 0.54
N ALA A 46 13.94 2.61 1.15
CA ALA A 46 15.29 2.67 0.60
C ALA A 46 16.02 1.34 0.81
N ASP A 47 17.10 1.12 0.07
CA ASP A 47 17.98 -0.03 0.28
C ASP A 47 18.56 -0.01 1.70
N ARG A 48 18.50 -1.17 2.37
CA ARG A 48 18.90 -1.28 3.78
C ARG A 48 20.38 -1.55 4.00
N GLY A 49 21.11 -1.82 2.93
CA GLY A 49 22.54 -2.07 2.96
C GLY A 49 22.89 -3.49 2.53
N VAL A 50 24.09 -3.94 2.89
CA VAL A 50 24.66 -5.23 2.47
C VAL A 50 25.34 -5.89 3.66
N ILE A 51 25.15 -7.21 3.78
CA ILE A 51 25.98 -8.08 4.61
C ILE A 51 27.07 -8.68 3.72
N ALA A 52 28.32 -8.60 4.14
CA ALA A 52 29.43 -9.25 3.45
C ALA A 52 30.12 -10.25 4.36
N VAL A 53 30.39 -11.45 3.84
CA VAL A 53 31.09 -12.53 4.55
C VAL A 53 32.34 -12.90 3.78
N ALA A 54 33.48 -12.89 4.46
CA ALA A 54 34.79 -13.16 3.90
C ALA A 54 35.62 -14.03 4.85
N LEU A 55 36.68 -14.66 4.36
CA LEU A 55 37.68 -15.28 5.22
C LEU A 55 38.68 -14.22 5.70
N ASP A 56 39.23 -14.39 6.90
CA ASP A 56 40.41 -13.62 7.32
C ASP A 56 41.60 -14.01 6.41
N ALA A 57 42.34 -13.01 5.91
CA ALA A 57 43.43 -13.24 4.98
C ALA A 57 44.61 -14.00 5.59
N ASN A 58 44.73 -14.04 6.92
CA ASN A 58 45.78 -14.78 7.62
C ASN A 58 45.56 -16.30 7.61
N GLN A 59 44.32 -16.76 7.40
CA GLN A 59 44.08 -18.18 7.12
C GLN A 59 44.59 -18.47 5.70
N THR A 60 45.45 -19.46 5.55
CA THR A 60 45.87 -20.00 4.24
C THR A 60 45.31 -21.42 4.08
N GLY A 61 45.40 -22.00 2.88
CA GLY A 61 45.02 -23.40 2.64
C GLY A 61 43.52 -23.76 2.69
N VAL A 62 42.65 -22.94 3.28
CA VAL A 62 41.19 -23.22 3.33
C VAL A 62 40.61 -23.40 1.93
N THR A 63 39.96 -24.54 1.70
CA THR A 63 39.32 -24.94 0.43
C THR A 63 37.87 -25.41 0.61
N ALA A 64 37.41 -25.72 1.82
CA ALA A 64 36.03 -26.21 2.01
C ALA A 64 34.99 -25.10 1.81
N PRO A 65 33.91 -25.34 1.05
CA PRO A 65 32.80 -24.40 0.89
C PRO A 65 32.14 -24.00 2.21
N VAL A 66 31.68 -22.75 2.27
CA VAL A 66 30.90 -22.20 3.39
C VAL A 66 29.47 -21.96 2.95
N GLN A 67 28.51 -22.44 3.74
CA GLN A 67 27.11 -22.04 3.64
C GLN A 67 26.85 -20.88 4.60
N VAL A 68 26.29 -19.80 4.06
CA VAL A 68 25.89 -18.60 4.79
C VAL A 68 24.38 -18.46 4.64
N HIS A 69 23.65 -18.67 5.73
CA HIS A 69 22.20 -18.53 5.77
C HIS A 69 21.83 -17.26 6.54
N VAL A 70 20.96 -16.43 5.95
CA VAL A 70 20.45 -15.21 6.58
C VAL A 70 18.94 -15.24 6.58
N ALA A 71 18.35 -15.30 7.77
CA ALA A 71 16.90 -15.14 7.96
C ALA A 71 16.59 -13.72 8.42
N TYR A 72 15.68 -13.05 7.69
CA TYR A 72 15.14 -11.76 8.06
C TYR A 72 13.71 -11.90 8.60
N ASN A 73 13.46 -11.31 9.75
CA ASN A 73 12.15 -11.32 10.40
C ASN A 73 11.72 -9.88 10.77
N PRO A 74 11.21 -9.10 9.79
CA PRO A 74 10.66 -7.77 10.01
C PRO A 74 9.19 -7.86 10.46
N GLY A 75 8.95 -8.38 11.67
CA GLY A 75 7.59 -8.50 12.22
C GLY A 75 7.47 -8.80 13.72
N THR A 76 8.43 -9.51 14.32
CA THR A 76 8.31 -10.05 15.69
C THR A 76 8.88 -9.15 16.80
N GLY A 77 9.16 -7.88 16.52
CA GLY A 77 9.90 -6.99 17.43
C GLY A 77 9.27 -5.63 17.66
N LYS A 78 10.09 -4.68 18.12
CA LYS A 78 9.69 -3.28 18.31
C LYS A 78 9.33 -2.65 16.96
N ALA A 79 8.32 -1.79 16.94
CA ALA A 79 7.93 -1.06 15.72
C ALA A 79 9.14 -0.29 15.15
N GLY A 80 9.43 -0.51 13.87
CA GLY A 80 10.56 0.12 13.18
C GLY A 80 11.88 -0.67 13.18
N THR A 81 11.95 -1.84 13.81
CA THR A 81 13.15 -2.72 13.84
C THR A 81 13.02 -3.94 12.91
N THR A 82 14.14 -4.61 12.63
CA THR A 82 14.18 -5.92 11.95
C THR A 82 14.96 -6.91 12.79
N SER A 83 14.37 -8.06 13.12
CA SER A 83 15.12 -9.17 13.71
C SER A 83 15.86 -9.91 12.60
N LEU A 84 17.10 -10.33 12.82
CA LEU A 84 17.91 -11.04 11.85
C LEU A 84 18.72 -12.17 12.50
N SER A 85 18.88 -13.26 11.76
CA SER A 85 19.74 -14.38 12.12
C SER A 85 20.70 -14.66 10.96
N LEU A 86 21.98 -14.80 11.25
CA LEU A 86 23.05 -15.11 10.32
C LEU A 86 23.76 -16.37 10.83
N VAL A 87 23.60 -17.47 10.10
CA VAL A 87 24.28 -18.74 10.36
C VAL A 87 25.41 -18.89 9.35
N LEU A 88 26.62 -19.13 9.84
CA LEU A 88 27.79 -19.47 9.04
C LEU A 88 28.20 -20.90 9.38
N GLN A 89 28.24 -21.80 8.41
CA GLN A 89 28.64 -23.19 8.60
C GLN A 89 29.47 -23.69 7.42
N HIS A 90 30.40 -24.62 7.65
CA HIS A 90 30.96 -25.37 6.51
C HIS A 90 29.88 -26.20 5.83
N GLU A 91 30.04 -26.47 4.53
CA GLU A 91 29.12 -27.37 3.83
C GLU A 91 29.24 -28.81 4.40
N ILE A 92 28.09 -29.37 4.79
CA ILE A 92 27.99 -30.75 5.28
C ILE A 92 28.15 -31.68 4.07
N GLY A 93 29.16 -32.55 4.09
CA GLY A 93 29.49 -33.40 2.94
C GLY A 93 30.51 -32.79 1.97
N ALA A 94 31.20 -31.71 2.34
CA ALA A 94 32.42 -31.28 1.64
C ALA A 94 33.45 -32.43 1.55
N ALA A 95 34.28 -32.43 0.50
CA ALA A 95 35.28 -33.47 0.29
C ALA A 95 36.23 -33.60 1.51
N PRO A 96 36.60 -34.82 1.94
CA PRO A 96 37.36 -35.03 3.18
C PRO A 96 38.77 -34.42 3.18
N GLU A 97 39.31 -34.11 2.00
CA GLU A 97 40.59 -33.42 1.81
C GLU A 97 40.48 -31.88 1.89
N ALA A 98 39.26 -31.33 1.90
CA ALA A 98 39.05 -29.89 1.87
C ALA A 98 39.28 -29.28 3.26
N ALA A 99 40.26 -28.39 3.39
CA ALA A 99 40.57 -27.73 4.65
C ALA A 99 39.45 -26.74 5.02
N PRO A 100 38.77 -26.89 6.18
CA PRO A 100 37.69 -26.00 6.57
C PRO A 100 38.20 -24.71 7.23
N PRO A 101 37.45 -23.59 7.12
CA PRO A 101 37.81 -22.35 7.79
C PRO A 101 37.72 -22.50 9.32
N THR A 102 38.53 -21.74 10.03
CA THR A 102 38.51 -21.63 11.50
C THR A 102 37.84 -20.33 11.94
N ALA A 103 37.89 -19.29 11.12
CA ALA A 103 37.24 -18.01 11.37
C ALA A 103 36.70 -17.36 10.10
N ALA A 104 35.74 -16.44 10.25
CA ALA A 104 35.27 -15.58 9.18
C ALA A 104 35.18 -14.12 9.66
N ILE A 105 35.16 -13.19 8.71
CA ILE A 105 34.90 -11.78 8.93
C ILE A 105 33.49 -11.49 8.39
N VAL A 106 32.62 -11.01 9.27
CA VAL A 106 31.28 -10.55 8.92
C VAL A 106 31.31 -9.03 8.94
N LEU A 107 30.90 -8.41 7.83
CA LEU A 107 30.71 -6.97 7.71
C LEU A 107 29.24 -6.68 7.45
N ILE A 108 28.73 -5.62 8.05
CA ILE A 108 27.37 -5.11 7.84
C ILE A 108 27.48 -3.64 7.50
N CYS A 109 26.98 -3.28 6.32
CA CYS A 109 27.16 -1.98 5.70
C CYS A 109 25.83 -1.27 5.45
N GLY A 110 25.82 0.06 5.47
CA GLY A 110 24.64 0.87 5.19
C GLY A 110 23.70 0.99 6.40
N ASP A 111 22.42 1.26 6.15
CA ASP A 111 21.46 1.59 7.21
C ASP A 111 21.29 0.44 8.23
N LEU A 112 21.47 -0.83 7.83
CA LEU A 112 21.38 -2.01 8.71
C LEU A 112 22.43 -2.01 9.84
N ALA A 113 23.58 -1.36 9.64
CA ALA A 113 24.61 -1.21 10.66
C ALA A 113 24.16 -0.30 11.82
N THR A 114 23.11 0.50 11.62
CA THR A 114 22.61 1.47 12.60
C THR A 114 21.88 0.77 13.74
N GLY A 115 22.41 0.87 14.95
CA GLY A 115 21.77 0.26 16.14
C GLY A 115 21.65 -1.25 16.03
N ILE A 116 22.68 -1.91 15.48
CA ILE A 116 22.76 -3.37 15.44
C ILE A 116 23.17 -3.93 16.82
N ASP A 117 22.35 -4.83 17.34
CA ASP A 117 22.58 -5.53 18.60
C ASP A 117 22.35 -7.03 18.36
N MET A 118 23.40 -7.82 18.58
CA MET A 118 23.41 -9.26 18.27
C MET A 118 24.18 -10.06 19.30
N ILE A 119 23.78 -11.31 19.48
CA ILE A 119 24.42 -12.33 20.29
C ILE A 119 24.95 -13.46 19.40
N ASN A 120 26.04 -14.12 19.83
CA ASN A 120 26.60 -15.30 19.17
C ASN A 120 25.90 -16.60 19.60
N ARG A 121 26.35 -17.76 19.12
CA ARG A 121 25.81 -19.09 19.46
C ARG A 121 25.85 -19.44 20.96
N PHE A 122 26.64 -18.70 21.74
CA PHE A 122 26.78 -18.84 23.19
C PHE A 122 26.02 -17.78 23.99
N ASN A 123 25.08 -17.06 23.35
CA ASN A 123 24.32 -15.93 23.92
C ASN A 123 25.20 -14.76 24.42
N GLN A 124 26.43 -14.63 23.93
CA GLN A 124 27.34 -13.53 24.29
C GLN A 124 27.19 -12.36 23.30
N PRO A 125 27.19 -11.09 23.78
CA PRO A 125 27.10 -9.92 22.90
C PRO A 125 28.23 -9.84 21.87
N VAL A 126 27.87 -9.67 20.61
CA VAL A 126 28.80 -9.51 19.48
C VAL A 126 29.39 -8.11 19.50
N LYS A 127 30.72 -8.04 19.58
CA LYS A 127 31.44 -6.76 19.50
C LYS A 127 31.61 -6.35 18.04
N TRP A 128 30.76 -5.42 17.60
CA TRP A 128 30.86 -4.74 16.32
C TRP A 128 31.88 -3.60 16.39
N LYS A 129 32.83 -3.57 15.47
CA LYS A 129 33.83 -2.50 15.32
C LYS A 129 33.56 -1.72 14.03
N PRO A 130 33.65 -0.38 14.00
CA PRO A 130 33.62 0.35 12.74
C PRO A 130 34.81 -0.04 11.86
N VAL A 131 34.61 -0.17 10.55
CA VAL A 131 35.73 -0.33 9.61
C VAL A 131 36.39 1.03 9.44
N GLN A 132 37.64 1.15 9.86
CA GLN A 132 38.42 2.37 9.59
C GLN A 132 38.97 2.33 8.16
N PRO A 133 38.71 3.37 7.33
CA PRO A 133 39.27 3.48 5.99
C PRO A 133 40.81 3.59 6.01
N LYS A 134 41.49 3.16 4.93
CA LYS A 134 42.94 3.35 4.79
C LYS A 134 43.30 4.69 4.14
N SER A 135 42.47 5.19 3.23
CA SER A 135 42.58 6.56 2.72
C SER A 135 41.26 6.98 2.07
N GLU A 136 40.82 8.20 2.39
CA GLU A 136 39.49 8.78 2.12
C GLU A 136 38.93 8.59 0.69
N ASN A 137 39.80 8.40 -0.30
CA ASN A 137 39.44 8.21 -1.71
C ASN A 137 39.47 6.75 -2.21
N SER A 138 39.87 5.77 -1.39
CA SER A 138 40.03 4.36 -1.79
C SER A 138 38.97 3.40 -1.25
N ASP A 139 38.10 3.85 -0.35
CA ASP A 139 37.17 2.97 0.37
C ASP A 139 35.78 2.86 -0.27
N TYR A 140 35.60 3.22 -1.54
CA TYR A 140 34.32 3.04 -2.24
C TYR A 140 34.21 1.62 -2.82
N TRP A 141 33.25 0.85 -2.30
CA TRP A 141 32.99 -0.52 -2.70
C TRP A 141 31.57 -0.62 -3.24
N SER A 142 31.43 -0.64 -4.57
CA SER A 142 30.13 -0.70 -5.25
C SER A 142 29.28 -1.90 -4.79
N MET A 143 29.91 -3.06 -4.57
CA MET A 143 29.27 -4.28 -4.04
C MET A 143 28.76 -4.17 -2.60
N LEU A 144 29.13 -3.12 -1.86
CA LEU A 144 28.63 -2.80 -0.52
C LEU A 144 27.65 -1.61 -0.53
N GLY A 145 27.35 -1.06 -1.71
CA GLY A 145 26.46 0.08 -1.89
C GLY A 145 27.04 1.43 -1.41
N GLY A 146 28.35 1.54 -1.21
CA GLY A 146 28.95 2.80 -0.75
C GLY A 146 30.38 2.67 -0.20
N SER A 147 30.72 3.58 0.73
CA SER A 147 32.02 3.58 1.41
C SER A 147 32.06 2.56 2.56
N MET A 148 33.21 1.90 2.76
CA MET A 148 33.43 1.02 3.91
C MET A 148 33.35 1.74 5.27
N SER A 149 33.48 3.07 5.32
CA SER A 149 33.25 3.86 6.54
C SER A 149 31.80 3.73 7.08
N ARG A 150 30.85 3.34 6.22
CA ARG A 150 29.45 3.02 6.59
C ARG A 150 29.26 1.56 7.01
N CYS A 151 30.34 0.83 7.29
CA CYS A 151 30.31 -0.57 7.70
C CYS A 151 30.82 -0.77 9.12
N VAL A 152 30.18 -1.69 9.83
CA VAL A 152 30.73 -2.33 11.02
C VAL A 152 31.15 -3.76 10.68
N TYR A 153 32.15 -4.29 11.38
CA TYR A 153 32.63 -5.65 11.22
C TYR A 153 32.78 -6.36 12.56
N THR A 154 32.79 -7.69 12.49
CA THR A 154 33.24 -8.55 13.59
C THR A 154 34.00 -9.76 13.04
N ARG A 155 34.82 -10.39 13.89
CA ARG A 155 35.49 -11.66 13.58
C ARG A 155 34.77 -12.77 14.33
N VAL A 156 34.31 -13.79 13.62
CA VAL A 156 33.63 -14.96 14.17
C VAL A 156 34.53 -16.19 14.15
N SER A 157 34.44 -17.04 15.17
CA SER A 157 35.13 -18.33 15.22
C SER A 157 34.17 -19.43 14.79
N LEU A 158 34.48 -20.13 13.70
CA LEU A 158 33.70 -21.27 13.24
C LEU A 158 34.07 -22.55 13.98
N ASP A 159 35.23 -22.60 14.65
CA ASP A 159 35.61 -23.75 15.47
C ASP A 159 34.62 -23.92 16.64
N SER A 160 33.86 -25.01 16.60
CA SER A 160 32.80 -25.37 17.53
C SER A 160 33.31 -25.86 18.90
N GLY A 161 34.48 -26.51 18.91
CA GLY A 161 35.00 -27.30 20.02
C GLY A 161 34.36 -28.69 20.08
N ASP A 162 35.21 -29.73 20.07
CA ASP A 162 34.97 -31.20 20.19
C ASP A 162 33.89 -31.89 19.33
N VAL A 163 32.79 -31.22 19.00
CA VAL A 163 31.74 -31.67 18.09
C VAL A 163 32.07 -31.12 16.70
N GLY A 164 32.51 -31.99 15.78
CA GLY A 164 33.17 -31.63 14.51
C GLY A 164 32.38 -30.83 13.45
N LEU A 165 31.30 -30.15 13.83
CA LEU A 165 30.46 -29.32 12.97
C LEU A 165 30.81 -27.84 13.20
N ARG A 166 31.65 -27.26 12.32
CA ARG A 166 32.15 -25.88 12.46
C ARG A 166 31.10 -24.84 12.05
N GLN A 167 30.45 -24.21 13.02
CA GLN A 167 29.32 -23.30 12.83
C GLN A 167 29.33 -22.12 13.80
N GLU A 168 29.04 -20.91 13.32
CA GLU A 168 28.67 -19.76 14.16
C GLU A 168 27.25 -19.29 13.84
N ILE A 169 26.55 -18.80 14.85
CA ILE A 169 25.18 -18.28 14.74
C ILE A 169 25.18 -16.88 15.37
N LEU A 170 25.00 -15.84 14.57
CA LEU A 170 24.75 -14.49 15.07
C LEU A 170 23.24 -14.23 14.97
N SER A 171 22.57 -13.93 16.09
CA SER A 171 21.15 -13.57 16.09
C SER A 171 20.90 -12.26 16.83
N GLY A 172 19.93 -11.47 16.41
CA GLY A 172 19.64 -10.20 17.05
C GLY A 172 18.72 -9.28 16.26
N ILE A 173 18.88 -7.97 16.48
CA ILE A 173 17.99 -6.92 15.98
C ILE A 173 18.82 -5.77 15.39
N SER A 174 18.36 -5.25 14.25
CA SER A 174 18.83 -3.97 13.71
C SER A 174 17.79 -2.86 13.98
N GLY A 175 18.27 -1.66 14.27
CA GLY A 175 17.47 -0.46 14.52
C GLY A 175 16.67 0.07 13.31
N ILE A 176 16.72 -0.61 12.16
CA ILE A 176 16.02 -0.24 10.92
C ILE A 176 15.00 -1.32 10.50
N THR A 177 13.85 -0.89 9.96
CA THR A 177 12.84 -1.79 9.40
C THR A 177 13.10 -2.09 7.92
N CYS A 178 13.16 -3.37 7.57
CA CYS A 178 13.19 -3.89 6.22
C CYS A 178 11.78 -4.05 5.60
N LYS A 179 10.71 -3.65 6.31
CA LYS A 179 9.31 -3.74 5.89
C LYS A 179 8.61 -2.37 5.89
N ARG A 180 7.77 -2.11 4.88
CA ARG A 180 6.87 -0.96 4.80
C ARG A 180 5.51 -1.37 4.22
N ALA A 181 4.44 -1.05 4.94
CA ALA A 181 3.06 -1.20 4.47
C ALA A 181 2.47 0.14 4.01
N SER A 182 1.51 0.11 3.10
CA SER A 182 0.66 1.24 2.73
C SER A 182 -0.66 0.72 2.14
N GLY A 183 -1.75 0.82 2.91
CA GLY A 183 -2.99 0.10 2.60
C GLY A 183 -2.73 -1.42 2.57
N PRO A 184 -3.18 -2.15 1.54
CA PRO A 184 -2.91 -3.58 1.40
C PRO A 184 -1.50 -3.86 0.91
N ARG A 185 -0.82 -2.87 0.32
CA ARG A 185 0.49 -3.06 -0.31
C ARG A 185 1.58 -3.18 0.73
N LEU A 186 2.42 -4.19 0.56
CA LEU A 186 3.52 -4.49 1.43
C LEU A 186 4.80 -4.58 0.60
N LEU A 187 5.85 -3.88 1.06
CA LEU A 187 7.17 -3.89 0.47
C LEU A 187 8.18 -4.33 1.53
N TYR A 188 8.96 -5.34 1.17
CA TYR A 188 10.16 -5.76 1.86
C TYR A 188 11.39 -5.33 1.03
N VAL A 189 12.38 -4.75 1.70
CA VAL A 189 13.71 -4.46 1.14
C VAL A 189 14.73 -5.03 2.11
N LEU A 190 15.17 -6.24 1.81
CA LEU A 190 16.11 -7.01 2.62
C LEU A 190 17.54 -6.68 2.16
N PRO A 191 18.51 -6.53 3.08
CA PRO A 191 19.91 -6.33 2.72
C PRO A 191 20.48 -7.44 1.84
N GLY A 192 21.32 -7.08 0.88
CA GLY A 192 22.04 -8.02 0.03
C GLY A 192 23.04 -8.86 0.82
N LEU A 193 23.49 -9.97 0.23
CA LEU A 193 24.55 -10.83 0.78
C LEU A 193 25.63 -11.06 -0.28
N THR A 194 26.88 -10.79 0.08
CA THR A 194 28.04 -10.92 -0.81
C THR A 194 29.27 -11.49 -0.10
N THR A 195 30.30 -11.80 -0.89
CA THR A 195 31.66 -11.99 -0.38
C THR A 195 32.57 -10.85 -0.87
N LEU A 196 33.69 -10.64 -0.19
CA LEU A 196 34.68 -9.63 -0.56
C LEU A 196 35.82 -10.29 -1.38
N PRO A 197 36.37 -9.62 -2.40
CA PRO A 197 37.61 -10.04 -3.05
C PRO A 197 38.81 -9.85 -2.10
N HIS A 198 40.00 -10.31 -2.51
CA HIS A 198 41.19 -10.18 -1.69
C HIS A 198 41.66 -8.71 -1.58
N ALA A 199 41.57 -8.14 -0.37
CA ALA A 199 42.03 -6.78 -0.08
C ALA A 199 42.19 -6.55 1.44
N SER A 200 42.43 -5.29 1.83
CA SER A 200 42.43 -4.87 3.23
C SER A 200 41.82 -3.48 3.40
N ALA A 201 41.17 -3.25 4.55
CA ALA A 201 40.63 -1.96 4.96
C ALA A 201 40.95 -1.75 6.45
N GLY A 202 41.62 -0.65 6.79
CA GLY A 202 42.18 -0.44 8.13
C GLY A 202 42.99 -1.64 8.63
N GLU A 203 42.57 -2.17 9.79
CA GLU A 203 43.16 -3.34 10.48
C GLU A 203 42.59 -4.71 10.04
N ILE A 204 41.67 -4.75 9.07
CA ILE A 204 41.16 -6.02 8.51
C ILE A 204 41.77 -6.31 7.15
N ALA A 205 42.28 -7.53 7.00
CA ALA A 205 42.66 -8.11 5.73
C ALA A 205 41.74 -9.32 5.48
N PHE A 206 41.16 -9.37 4.29
CA PHE A 206 40.12 -10.33 3.95
C PHE A 206 40.36 -10.95 2.57
N ARG A 207 39.80 -12.13 2.36
CA ARG A 207 39.83 -12.86 1.09
C ARG A 207 38.46 -13.52 0.83
N PRO A 208 38.11 -13.81 -0.44
CA PRO A 208 36.81 -14.39 -0.74
C PRO A 208 36.62 -15.75 -0.07
N LEU A 209 35.35 -16.10 0.13
CA LEU A 209 34.97 -17.48 0.46
C LEU A 209 35.43 -18.45 -0.64
N PRO A 210 35.68 -19.74 -0.33
CA PRO A 210 36.12 -20.71 -1.33
C PRO A 210 35.04 -20.99 -2.40
N PRO A 211 35.42 -21.41 -3.62
CA PRO A 211 34.48 -21.82 -4.65
C PRO A 211 33.45 -22.84 -4.16
N GLY A 212 32.21 -22.73 -4.66
CA GLY A 212 31.09 -23.59 -4.25
C GLY A 212 30.39 -23.16 -2.94
N SER A 213 30.91 -22.15 -2.24
CA SER A 213 30.21 -21.55 -1.08
C SER A 213 28.84 -21.00 -1.51
N LYS A 214 27.85 -20.98 -0.60
CA LYS A 214 26.47 -20.60 -0.93
C LYS A 214 25.91 -19.60 0.08
N ALA A 215 25.22 -18.60 -0.44
CA ALA A 215 24.38 -17.66 0.27
C ALA A 215 22.92 -18.12 0.15
N ILE A 216 22.21 -18.21 1.27
CA ILE A 216 20.78 -18.44 1.34
C ILE A 216 20.17 -17.27 2.12
N ILE A 217 19.15 -16.62 1.55
CA ILE A 217 18.48 -15.47 2.14
C ILE A 217 17.00 -15.81 2.27
N ASP A 218 16.50 -15.83 3.49
CA ASP A 218 15.11 -16.15 3.83
C ASP A 218 14.37 -14.94 4.40
N LEU A 219 13.08 -14.85 4.08
CA LEU A 219 12.13 -13.96 4.74
C LEU A 219 11.13 -14.79 5.54
N ASP A 220 11.18 -14.64 6.86
CA ASP A 220 10.30 -15.35 7.79
C ASP A 220 9.17 -14.45 8.31
N ASN A 221 8.11 -15.09 8.83
CA ASN A 221 6.99 -14.43 9.52
C ASN A 221 6.27 -13.37 8.66
N GLN A 222 6.16 -13.64 7.37
CA GLN A 222 5.20 -12.99 6.48
C GLN A 222 3.76 -13.26 6.96
N PRO A 223 2.82 -12.31 6.78
CA PRO A 223 1.40 -12.56 7.02
C PRO A 223 0.87 -13.72 6.15
N GLY A 224 -0.02 -14.54 6.68
CA GLY A 224 -0.58 -15.69 5.96
C GLY A 224 -1.45 -15.33 4.74
N ASP A 225 -1.93 -14.08 4.68
CA ASP A 225 -2.68 -13.53 3.55
C ASP A 225 -1.80 -12.74 2.56
N PHE A 226 -0.47 -12.77 2.71
CA PHE A 226 0.45 -12.07 1.83
C PHE A 226 0.61 -12.80 0.48
N SER A 227 0.17 -12.14 -0.60
CA SER A 227 0.40 -12.57 -1.97
C SER A 227 1.55 -11.78 -2.60
N ALA A 228 2.68 -12.47 -2.85
CA ALA A 228 3.82 -11.91 -3.57
C ALA A 228 3.43 -11.56 -5.02
N GLN A 229 3.72 -10.33 -5.44
CA GLN A 229 3.43 -9.85 -6.80
C GLN A 229 4.70 -9.66 -7.63
N THR A 230 5.76 -9.11 -7.03
CA THR A 230 7.06 -8.95 -7.69
C THR A 230 8.21 -9.21 -6.71
N ALA A 231 9.26 -9.84 -7.22
CA ALA A 231 10.51 -10.06 -6.51
C ALA A 231 11.68 -9.64 -7.40
N SER A 232 12.71 -9.02 -6.81
CA SER A 232 13.97 -8.69 -7.47
C SER A 232 15.15 -9.04 -6.54
N PRO A 233 16.01 -10.00 -6.90
CA PRO A 233 15.85 -10.98 -7.99
C PRO A 233 14.52 -11.76 -7.90
N GLN A 234 14.10 -12.38 -9.02
CA GLN A 234 12.93 -13.27 -9.00
C GLN A 234 13.14 -14.39 -7.98
N LEU A 235 12.06 -14.75 -7.28
CA LEU A 235 12.02 -15.96 -6.46
C LEU A 235 12.01 -17.19 -7.38
N PRO A 236 12.71 -18.29 -7.01
CA PRO A 236 12.66 -19.53 -7.78
C PRO A 236 11.25 -20.15 -7.78
N ASP A 237 10.55 -20.07 -6.64
CA ASP A 237 9.19 -20.57 -6.46
C ASP A 237 8.32 -19.56 -5.70
N SER A 238 7.03 -19.45 -6.03
CA SER A 238 6.10 -18.50 -5.39
C SER A 238 5.76 -18.84 -3.94
N GLY A 239 5.94 -20.11 -3.53
CA GLY A 239 5.67 -20.59 -2.17
C GLY A 239 6.85 -20.47 -1.21
N VAL A 240 8.06 -20.16 -1.70
CA VAL A 240 9.27 -20.12 -0.87
C VAL A 240 9.88 -18.72 -0.96
N LEU A 241 9.82 -17.95 0.12
CA LEU A 241 10.42 -16.59 0.19
C LEU A 241 11.94 -16.66 0.46
N ARG A 242 12.63 -17.45 -0.37
CA ARG A 242 14.05 -17.80 -0.28
C ARG A 242 14.77 -17.44 -1.57
N TRP A 243 15.93 -16.82 -1.45
CA TRP A 243 16.89 -16.67 -2.55
C TRP A 243 18.16 -17.46 -2.23
N THR A 244 18.65 -18.23 -3.19
CA THR A 244 19.92 -18.95 -3.09
C THR A 244 20.88 -18.44 -4.16
N LYS A 245 22.15 -18.22 -3.79
CA LYS A 245 23.20 -17.72 -4.70
C LYS A 245 24.55 -18.34 -4.34
N GLU A 246 25.39 -18.62 -5.34
CA GLU A 246 26.76 -19.05 -5.11
C GLU A 246 27.72 -17.88 -4.79
N LEU A 247 28.77 -18.20 -4.03
CA LEU A 247 29.87 -17.36 -3.60
C LEU A 247 31.19 -18.14 -3.80
N PRO A 248 32.29 -17.51 -4.27
CA PRO A 248 32.33 -16.23 -4.96
C PRO A 248 31.70 -16.37 -6.36
N GLY A 249 30.65 -15.61 -6.62
CA GLY A 249 30.01 -15.51 -7.94
C GLY A 249 30.14 -14.10 -8.50
N SER A 250 29.44 -13.82 -9.61
CA SER A 250 29.27 -12.45 -10.13
C SER A 250 28.71 -11.49 -9.05
N ALA A 251 28.92 -10.18 -9.24
CA ALA A 251 28.44 -9.16 -8.30
C ALA A 251 26.94 -9.35 -8.01
N GLY A 252 26.60 -9.59 -6.74
CA GLY A 252 25.24 -9.88 -6.31
C GLY A 252 24.33 -8.65 -6.30
N PRO A 253 23.01 -8.84 -6.16
CA PRO A 253 22.12 -7.73 -5.86
C PRO A 253 22.51 -7.07 -4.53
N LEU A 254 22.47 -5.74 -4.48
CA LEU A 254 22.70 -4.98 -3.24
C LEU A 254 21.54 -5.11 -2.24
N SER A 255 20.35 -5.48 -2.71
CA SER A 255 19.18 -5.76 -1.87
C SER A 255 18.26 -6.78 -2.54
N TYR A 256 17.56 -7.56 -1.72
CA TYR A 256 16.47 -8.42 -2.16
C TYR A 256 15.16 -7.70 -1.89
N ARG A 257 14.43 -7.38 -2.96
CA ARG A 257 13.17 -6.63 -2.89
C ARG A 257 12.01 -7.57 -3.19
N LEU A 258 11.00 -7.55 -2.32
CA LEU A 258 9.78 -8.32 -2.48
C LEU A 258 8.58 -7.40 -2.23
N SER A 259 7.71 -7.27 -3.21
CA SER A 259 6.46 -6.52 -3.07
C SER A 259 5.26 -7.42 -3.35
N GLY A 260 4.16 -7.13 -2.65
CA GLY A 260 2.93 -7.89 -2.74
C GLY A 260 1.80 -7.18 -2.04
N GLU A 261 0.65 -7.86 -1.95
CA GLU A 261 -0.55 -7.32 -1.32
C GLU A 261 -1.12 -8.30 -0.28
N LEU A 262 -1.64 -7.75 0.81
CA LEU A 262 -2.36 -8.45 1.86
C LEU A 262 -3.81 -8.66 1.40
N LEU A 263 -4.17 -9.90 1.08
CA LEU A 263 -5.42 -10.24 0.43
C LEU A 263 -6.65 -9.82 1.24
N ASP A 264 -6.63 -10.00 2.57
CA ASP A 264 -7.76 -9.61 3.42
C ASP A 264 -7.93 -8.09 3.48
N THR A 265 -6.80 -7.36 3.55
CA THR A 265 -6.80 -5.89 3.55
C THR A 265 -7.27 -5.36 2.19
N ALA A 266 -6.87 -5.99 1.09
CA ALA A 266 -7.30 -5.65 -0.26
C ALA A 266 -8.82 -5.88 -0.43
N ALA A 267 -9.35 -7.02 0.05
CA ALA A 267 -10.78 -7.31 0.00
C ALA A 267 -11.61 -6.29 0.82
N ILE A 268 -11.12 -5.89 2.00
CA ILE A 268 -11.76 -4.85 2.83
C ILE A 268 -11.75 -3.50 2.10
N GLN A 269 -10.64 -3.11 1.48
CA GLN A 269 -10.52 -1.85 0.73
C GLN A 269 -11.43 -1.83 -0.50
N GLN A 270 -11.48 -2.92 -1.29
CA GLN A 270 -12.38 -3.06 -2.44
C GLN A 270 -13.84 -2.94 -2.00
N ARG A 271 -14.23 -3.63 -0.92
CA ARG A 271 -15.58 -3.52 -0.33
C ARG A 271 -15.90 -2.09 0.11
N ASN A 272 -14.96 -1.40 0.76
CA ASN A 272 -15.15 -0.03 1.22
C ASN A 272 -15.29 0.94 0.03
N LEU A 273 -14.50 0.79 -1.03
CA LEU A 273 -14.59 1.56 -2.27
C LEU A 273 -15.93 1.33 -3.01
N PHE A 274 -16.40 0.08 -3.07
CA PHE A 274 -17.71 -0.25 -3.63
C PHE A 274 -18.85 0.45 -2.86
N MET A 275 -18.82 0.37 -1.52
CA MET A 275 -19.80 1.05 -0.66
C MET A 275 -19.72 2.58 -0.78
N ALA A 276 -18.52 3.15 -0.93
CA ALA A 276 -18.33 4.57 -1.20
C ALA A 276 -18.98 4.99 -2.53
N GLY A 277 -18.78 4.21 -3.60
CA GLY A 277 -19.42 4.43 -4.90
C GLY A 277 -20.95 4.39 -4.83
N ALA A 278 -21.51 3.41 -4.11
CA ALA A 278 -22.96 3.31 -3.90
C ALA A 278 -23.52 4.53 -3.15
N LEU A 279 -22.85 4.99 -2.09
CA LEU A 279 -23.23 6.18 -1.34
C LEU A 279 -23.07 7.48 -2.14
N ALA A 280 -22.02 7.60 -2.95
CA ALA A 280 -21.86 8.71 -3.89
C ALA A 280 -23.00 8.77 -4.92
N GLY A 281 -23.48 7.61 -5.40
CA GLY A 281 -24.67 7.50 -6.24
C GLY A 281 -25.95 8.00 -5.55
N VAL A 282 -26.16 7.62 -4.28
CA VAL A 282 -27.28 8.12 -3.45
C VAL A 282 -27.20 9.63 -3.28
N ALA A 283 -26.01 10.18 -2.99
CA ALA A 283 -25.79 11.62 -2.88
C ALA A 283 -26.08 12.34 -4.22
N GLY A 284 -25.61 11.82 -5.35
CA GLY A 284 -25.88 12.36 -6.68
C GLY A 284 -27.38 12.41 -7.01
N GLY A 285 -28.13 11.35 -6.69
CA GLY A 285 -29.59 11.33 -6.83
C GLY A 285 -30.29 12.36 -5.93
N GLY A 286 -29.82 12.52 -4.68
CA GLY A 286 -30.33 13.54 -3.77
C GLY A 286 -30.06 14.97 -4.23
N ILE A 287 -28.89 15.25 -4.79
CA ILE A 287 -28.55 16.56 -5.39
C ILE A 287 -29.50 16.88 -6.55
N MET A 288 -29.80 15.92 -7.43
CA MET A 288 -30.74 16.13 -8.54
C MET A 288 -32.15 16.50 -8.04
N LEU A 289 -32.67 15.82 -7.01
CA LEU A 289 -33.96 16.17 -6.40
C LEU A 289 -33.98 17.58 -5.80
N VAL A 290 -32.89 18.00 -5.16
CA VAL A 290 -32.74 19.37 -4.64
C VAL A 290 -32.70 20.39 -5.79
N LEU A 291 -32.00 20.08 -6.89
CA LEU A 291 -31.91 20.93 -8.08
C LEU A 291 -33.27 21.09 -8.78
N GLU A 292 -34.00 19.99 -9.00
CA GLU A 292 -35.35 20.01 -9.57
C GLU A 292 -36.30 20.87 -8.72
N ALA A 293 -36.28 20.68 -7.39
CA ALA A 293 -37.10 21.47 -6.49
C ALA A 293 -36.72 22.96 -6.46
N ALA A 294 -35.43 23.28 -6.57
CA ALA A 294 -34.95 24.67 -6.68
C ALA A 294 -35.41 25.33 -7.99
N VAL A 295 -35.33 24.63 -9.12
CA VAL A 295 -35.85 25.11 -10.42
C VAL A 295 -37.37 25.32 -10.37
N GLN A 296 -38.12 24.38 -9.80
CA GLN A 296 -39.57 24.55 -9.60
C GLN A 296 -39.91 25.74 -8.71
N LEU A 297 -39.15 25.98 -7.63
CA LEU A 297 -39.30 27.14 -6.75
C LEU A 297 -39.01 28.46 -7.47
N LEU A 298 -37.99 28.50 -8.33
CA LEU A 298 -37.65 29.67 -9.17
C LEU A 298 -38.76 29.97 -10.20
N LEU A 299 -39.23 28.95 -10.93
CA LEU A 299 -40.31 29.08 -11.92
C LEU A 299 -41.64 29.48 -11.27
N ASN A 300 -41.94 28.99 -10.07
CA ASN A 300 -43.13 29.40 -9.33
C ASN A 300 -43.02 30.84 -8.78
N ARG A 301 -41.81 31.31 -8.46
CA ARG A 301 -41.56 32.71 -8.08
C ARG A 301 -41.67 33.67 -9.27
N SER A 302 -41.16 33.31 -10.45
CA SER A 302 -41.30 34.15 -11.65
C SER A 302 -42.76 34.25 -12.11
N ARG A 303 -43.50 33.13 -12.14
CA ARG A 303 -44.95 33.13 -12.42
C ARG A 303 -45.75 33.99 -11.42
N LYS A 304 -45.43 33.94 -10.12
CA LYS A 304 -46.08 34.80 -9.11
C LYS A 304 -45.73 36.29 -9.23
N ARG A 305 -44.60 36.66 -9.86
CA ARG A 305 -44.30 38.06 -10.21
C ARG A 305 -45.06 38.51 -11.46
N ALA A 306 -45.12 37.67 -12.49
CA ALA A 306 -45.89 37.96 -13.70
C ALA A 306 -47.41 38.05 -13.45
N ALA A 307 -47.95 37.24 -12.53
CA ALA A 307 -49.36 37.24 -12.16
C ALA A 307 -49.78 38.38 -11.19
N LYS A 308 -48.90 39.35 -10.92
CA LYS A 308 -49.21 40.52 -10.10
C LYS A 308 -49.07 41.80 -10.96
N PRO A 309 -50.04 42.10 -11.85
CA PRO A 309 -50.01 43.34 -12.60
C PRO A 309 -50.01 44.51 -11.63
N GLN A 310 -49.11 45.47 -11.84
CA GLN A 310 -49.24 46.78 -11.21
C GLN A 310 -50.53 47.41 -11.72
N ALA A 311 -51.34 47.95 -10.80
CA ALA A 311 -52.55 48.67 -11.17
C ALA A 311 -52.16 49.92 -11.97
N MET A 312 -52.38 49.88 -13.27
CA MET A 312 -52.13 50.99 -14.19
C MET A 312 -53.36 51.92 -14.17
N ALA A 313 -53.13 53.20 -13.88
CA ALA A 313 -54.19 54.23 -13.89
C ALA A 313 -54.70 54.47 -15.33
N PRO A 314 -55.95 54.94 -15.51
CA PRO A 314 -56.58 55.05 -16.83
C PRO A 314 -56.05 56.23 -17.66
N LEU A 315 -56.00 56.02 -18.98
CA LEU A 315 -55.69 57.00 -20.02
C LEU A 315 -56.91 57.85 -20.42
N PRO A 316 -56.73 59.11 -20.88
CA PRO A 316 -57.68 59.82 -21.73
C PRO A 316 -57.41 59.59 -23.24
N HIS A 317 -58.43 59.85 -24.07
CA HIS A 317 -58.48 59.60 -25.52
C HIS A 317 -57.64 60.53 -26.42
N SER A 318 -57.28 60.03 -27.62
CA SER A 318 -57.56 60.69 -28.90
C SER A 318 -57.73 59.64 -30.04
N GLN A 319 -58.25 60.04 -31.19
CA GLN A 319 -59.00 59.17 -32.13
C GLN A 319 -58.81 59.58 -33.61
N ASP A 320 -58.55 58.61 -34.51
CA ASP A 320 -58.97 58.53 -35.94
C ASP A 320 -58.40 57.21 -36.55
N ARG A 321 -59.17 56.34 -37.26
CA ARG A 321 -59.59 56.32 -38.68
C ARG A 321 -58.43 56.09 -39.69
N THR A 322 -58.49 55.25 -40.74
CA THR A 322 -59.54 54.35 -41.32
C THR A 322 -58.87 53.22 -42.16
N GLU A 323 -59.68 52.29 -42.70
CA GLU A 323 -59.43 51.37 -43.85
C GLU A 323 -58.77 49.97 -43.64
N ALA A 324 -59.11 49.07 -44.58
CA ALA A 324 -58.92 47.61 -44.61
C ALA A 324 -59.02 47.12 -46.09
N PRO A 325 -59.06 45.81 -46.44
CA PRO A 325 -58.45 44.59 -45.87
C PRO A 325 -57.59 43.81 -46.92
N ALA A 326 -56.89 42.74 -46.54
CA ALA A 326 -56.49 41.66 -47.47
C ALA A 326 -56.19 40.32 -46.76
N LEU A 327 -56.46 39.20 -47.45
CA LEU A 327 -56.41 37.81 -46.97
C LEU A 327 -55.33 37.01 -47.73
N ILE A 328 -54.49 36.23 -47.03
CA ILE A 328 -53.73 35.11 -47.63
C ILE A 328 -53.67 33.90 -46.67
N THR A 329 -53.96 32.72 -47.20
CA THR A 329 -53.81 31.33 -46.66
C THR A 329 -53.24 30.46 -47.79
N PRO A 330 -52.89 29.15 -47.63
CA PRO A 330 -52.99 28.20 -46.50
C PRO A 330 -51.53 27.77 -46.07
N PRO A 331 -51.09 26.50 -45.79
CA PRO A 331 -51.76 25.20 -45.59
C PRO A 331 -51.21 24.25 -44.48
N ALA A 332 -51.90 23.11 -44.36
CA ALA A 332 -51.44 21.76 -44.00
C ALA A 332 -50.82 21.42 -42.62
N ALA A 333 -51.64 20.69 -41.87
CA ALA A 333 -51.42 19.96 -40.61
C ALA A 333 -50.15 19.08 -40.45
N ALA A 334 -49.74 18.94 -39.18
CA ALA A 334 -49.11 17.74 -38.62
C ALA A 334 -49.68 17.48 -37.20
N PRO A 335 -49.83 16.21 -36.74
CA PRO A 335 -50.50 15.89 -35.48
C PRO A 335 -49.62 16.13 -34.24
N PRO A 336 -50.21 16.36 -33.05
CA PRO A 336 -49.44 16.53 -31.81
C PRO A 336 -48.79 15.21 -31.36
N PRO A 337 -47.54 15.22 -30.85
CA PRO A 337 -46.87 14.01 -30.39
C PRO A 337 -47.49 13.47 -29.09
N GLN A 338 -47.74 12.16 -29.06
CA GLN A 338 -48.22 11.45 -27.88
C GLN A 338 -47.21 11.55 -26.72
N ARG A 339 -47.66 12.04 -25.58
CA ARG A 339 -46.87 12.17 -24.35
C ARG A 339 -46.81 10.82 -23.62
N ARG A 340 -45.83 9.98 -23.97
CA ARG A 340 -45.62 8.67 -23.31
C ARG A 340 -45.06 8.83 -21.89
N ASP A 341 -45.57 8.04 -20.96
CA ASP A 341 -45.33 8.20 -19.52
C ASP A 341 -43.88 7.98 -19.07
N ARG A 342 -43.36 8.93 -18.27
CA ARG A 342 -42.07 8.81 -17.54
C ARG A 342 -42.22 8.23 -16.12
N SER A 343 -43.42 7.77 -15.74
CA SER A 343 -43.74 7.36 -14.37
C SER A 343 -43.08 6.05 -13.92
N MET A 344 -42.78 5.12 -14.84
CA MET A 344 -42.22 3.81 -14.48
C MET A 344 -40.78 3.87 -13.94
N SER A 345 -39.90 4.71 -14.50
CA SER A 345 -38.49 4.74 -14.08
C SER A 345 -38.28 5.24 -12.64
N VAL A 346 -39.16 6.11 -12.16
CA VAL A 346 -39.10 6.66 -10.78
C VAL A 346 -39.51 5.59 -9.76
N ALA A 347 -40.49 4.76 -10.09
CA ALA A 347 -40.96 3.67 -9.21
C ALA A 347 -39.86 2.61 -8.98
N VAL A 348 -39.11 2.25 -10.02
CA VAL A 348 -38.02 1.26 -9.93
C VAL A 348 -36.87 1.78 -9.04
N ALA A 349 -36.44 3.03 -9.23
CA ALA A 349 -35.40 3.63 -8.40
C ALA A 349 -35.79 3.72 -6.91
N ALA A 350 -37.04 4.10 -6.63
CA ALA A 350 -37.56 4.16 -5.26
C ALA A 350 -37.68 2.77 -4.60
N ALA A 351 -38.10 1.75 -5.36
CA ALA A 351 -38.23 0.38 -4.86
C ALA A 351 -36.88 -0.23 -4.47
N VAL A 352 -35.82 -0.02 -5.28
CA VAL A 352 -34.45 -0.48 -4.98
C VAL A 352 -33.87 0.24 -3.75
N GLY A 353 -34.09 1.55 -3.62
CA GLY A 353 -33.71 2.30 -2.42
C GLY A 353 -34.41 1.82 -1.14
N ALA A 354 -35.73 1.61 -1.19
CA ALA A 354 -36.52 1.14 -0.06
C ALA A 354 -36.15 -0.29 0.38
N THR A 355 -35.91 -1.20 -0.57
CA THR A 355 -35.50 -2.57 -0.27
C THR A 355 -34.09 -2.66 0.34
N ALA A 356 -33.13 -1.86 -0.14
CA ALA A 356 -31.80 -1.78 0.47
C ALA A 356 -31.87 -1.29 1.94
N VAL A 357 -32.67 -0.26 2.22
CA VAL A 357 -32.89 0.26 3.58
C VAL A 357 -33.58 -0.77 4.48
N LEU A 358 -34.60 -1.48 3.98
CA LEU A 358 -35.28 -2.54 4.73
C LEU A 358 -34.36 -3.73 5.05
N ILE A 359 -33.50 -4.15 4.11
CA ILE A 359 -32.52 -5.22 4.34
C ILE A 359 -31.50 -4.82 5.42
N LEU A 360 -31.02 -3.57 5.40
CA LEU A 360 -30.12 -3.03 6.42
C LEU A 360 -30.78 -2.94 7.81
N LEU A 361 -32.03 -2.47 7.88
CA LEU A 361 -32.79 -2.41 9.13
C LEU A 361 -33.09 -3.81 9.70
N ARG A 362 -33.41 -4.79 8.85
CA ARG A 362 -33.65 -6.18 9.26
C ARG A 362 -32.36 -6.84 9.78
N ARG A 363 -31.20 -6.58 9.15
CA ARG A 363 -29.88 -7.01 9.66
C ARG A 363 -29.50 -6.36 11.00
N ARG A 364 -29.89 -5.09 11.24
CA ARG A 364 -29.68 -4.44 12.56
C ARG A 364 -30.54 -5.08 13.65
N ARG A 365 -31.80 -5.42 13.36
CA ARG A 365 -32.72 -6.04 14.33
C ARG A 365 -32.27 -7.43 14.79
N ASN A 366 -31.68 -8.22 13.90
CA ASN A 366 -31.17 -9.57 14.22
C ASN A 366 -29.82 -9.57 14.96
N ARG A 367 -29.18 -8.41 15.18
CA ARG A 367 -27.95 -8.26 16.00
C ARG A 367 -28.22 -7.72 17.43
N LEU A 368 -29.49 -7.66 17.83
CA LEU A 368 -29.92 -7.21 19.16
C LEU A 368 -30.57 -8.35 19.98
N TRP A 369 -30.40 -9.60 19.53
CA TRP A 369 -31.02 -10.81 20.09
C TRP A 369 -30.04 -12.02 20.10
N PHE A 370 -28.74 -11.73 20.15
CA PHE A 370 -27.63 -12.67 20.42
C PHE A 370 -26.58 -11.91 21.24
#